data_AF-A0A350AVS1-F1
#
_entry.id   AF-A0A350AVS1-F1
#
_cell.length_a   1.000
_cell.length_b   1.000
_cell.length_c   1.000
_cell.angle_alpha   90.00
_cell.angle_beta   90.00
_cell.angle_gamma   90.00
#
_symmetry.space_group_name_H-M   'P 1'
#
loop_
_entity.id
_entity.type
_entity.pdbx_description
1 polymer ?
#
loop_
_entity_poly.entity_id
_entity_poly.type
_entity_poly.pdbx_seq_one_letter_code
_entity_poly.pdbx_strand_id
1 'polypeptide(L)'
;MQPIQTAMTWQGVEISISYKPRWIKSSSISHLEIHSLEPERAPLPVTETGYKSHFFHSDEIFSEMALKQMVEQWLDEAAQSPKWQAYASSQKNQQLMLF
;
A
#
# COMPACT_ATOMS: atom_id res chain seq x y z
N MET A 1 1.08 -3.54 -22.71
CA MET A 1 0.20 -4.05 -21.65
C MET A 1 -0.40 -2.85 -20.94
N GLN A 2 -1.67 -2.89 -20.56
CA GLN A 2 -2.32 -1.78 -19.87
C GLN A 2 -1.96 -1.84 -18.38
N PRO A 3 -1.66 -0.69 -17.74
CA PRO A 3 -1.51 -0.63 -16.30
C PRO A 3 -2.86 -0.92 -15.63
N ILE A 4 -2.84 -1.67 -14.53
CA ILE A 4 -4.02 -1.90 -13.69
C ILE A 4 -4.00 -0.83 -12.61
N GLN A 5 -5.09 -0.07 -12.51
CA GLN A 5 -5.24 0.95 -11.49
C GLN A 5 -6.52 0.68 -10.72
N THR A 6 -6.40 0.61 -9.40
CA THR A 6 -7.56 0.40 -8.54
C THR A 6 -7.37 1.11 -7.21
N ALA A 7 -8.46 1.43 -6.54
CA ALA A 7 -8.44 1.91 -5.16
C ALA A 7 -9.09 0.90 -4.20
N MET A 8 -8.72 0.98 -2.93
CA MET A 8 -9.33 0.27 -1.81
C MET A 8 -9.24 1.10 -0.53
N THR A 9 -10.05 0.75 0.47
CA THR A 9 -9.98 1.36 1.80
C THR A 9 -9.37 0.36 2.78
N TRP A 10 -8.32 0.76 3.48
CA TRP A 10 -7.64 -0.05 4.50
C TRP A 10 -7.60 0.72 5.82
N GLN A 11 -8.23 0.16 6.87
CA GLN A 11 -8.35 0.78 8.21
C GLN A 11 -8.82 2.25 8.20
N GLY A 12 -9.67 2.62 7.25
CA GLY A 12 -10.19 3.99 7.09
C GLY A 12 -9.31 4.93 6.26
N VAL A 13 -8.19 4.45 5.71
CA VAL A 13 -7.35 5.16 4.74
C VAL A 13 -7.71 4.70 3.33
N GLU A 14 -8.03 5.64 2.44
CA GLU A 14 -8.17 5.37 1.02
C GLU A 14 -6.79 5.23 0.39
N ILE A 15 -6.57 4.11 -0.32
CA ILE A 15 -5.30 3.76 -0.93
C ILE A 15 -5.53 3.47 -2.41
N SER A 16 -4.76 4.14 -3.26
CA SER A 16 -4.63 3.81 -4.68
C SER A 16 -3.48 2.83 -4.92
N ILE A 17 -3.72 1.91 -5.83
CA ILE A 17 -2.80 0.87 -6.23
C ILE A 17 -2.66 0.92 -7.76
N SER A 18 -1.43 1.06 -8.23
CA SER A 18 -1.09 1.08 -9.66
C SER A 18 -0.07 -0.02 -9.94
N TYR A 19 -0.45 -0.98 -10.79
CA TYR A 19 0.39 -2.10 -11.18
C TYR A 19 0.72 -2.05 -12.67
N LYS A 20 2.01 -2.09 -12.98
CA LYS A 20 2.55 -2.01 -14.34
C LYS A 20 3.36 -3.29 -14.62
N PRO A 21 2.76 -4.31 -15.25
CA PRO A 21 3.47 -5.51 -15.64
C PRO A 21 4.50 -5.20 -16.73
N ARG A 22 5.69 -5.82 -16.67
CA ARG A 22 6.80 -5.59 -17.62
C ARG A 22 7.15 -4.10 -17.75
N TRP A 23 7.29 -3.42 -16.61
CA TRP A 23 7.68 -2.01 -16.56
C TRP A 23 8.99 -1.75 -17.29
N ILE A 24 9.97 -2.65 -17.12
CA ILE A 24 11.21 -2.64 -17.89
C ILE A 24 11.06 -3.66 -19.02
N LYS A 25 10.96 -3.21 -20.28
CA LYS A 25 10.69 -4.10 -21.43
C LYS A 25 11.72 -5.21 -21.63
N SER A 26 12.96 -4.99 -21.18
CA SER A 26 14.08 -5.92 -21.30
C SER A 26 14.22 -6.89 -20.13
N SER A 27 13.36 -6.80 -19.11
CA SER A 27 13.40 -7.68 -17.95
C SER A 27 11.99 -8.04 -17.46
N SER A 28 11.84 -9.18 -16.80
CA SER A 28 10.56 -9.56 -16.17
C SER A 28 10.30 -8.75 -14.88
N ILE A 29 10.62 -7.45 -14.87
CA ILE A 29 10.42 -6.57 -13.74
C ILE A 29 9.09 -5.84 -13.90
N SER A 30 8.25 -5.98 -12.89
CA SER A 30 6.98 -5.28 -12.78
C SER A 30 7.03 -4.26 -11.64
N HIS A 31 6.23 -3.21 -11.77
CA HIS A 31 6.23 -2.07 -10.87
C HIS A 31 4.87 -1.92 -10.19
N LEU A 32 4.87 -1.88 -8.87
CA LEU A 32 3.71 -1.65 -8.01
C LEU A 32 3.89 -0.33 -7.26
N GLU A 33 2.89 0.52 -7.36
CA GLU A 33 2.81 1.79 -6.65
C GLU A 33 1.61 1.72 -5.70
N ILE A 34 1.84 2.08 -4.44
CA ILE A 34 0.81 2.20 -3.40
C ILE A 34 0.84 3.65 -2.92
N HIS A 35 -0.31 4.31 -2.92
CA HIS A 35 -0.41 5.71 -2.52
C HIS A 35 -1.67 5.99 -1.70
N SER A 36 -1.50 6.55 -0.50
CA SER A 36 -2.59 7.04 0.36
C SER A 36 -3.20 8.31 -0.22
N LEU A 37 -4.50 8.24 -0.54
CA LEU A 37 -5.27 9.35 -1.08
C LEU A 37 -5.94 10.16 0.03
N GLU A 38 -6.63 9.50 0.96
CA GLU A 38 -7.40 10.16 2.01
C GLU A 38 -7.27 9.40 3.34
N PRO A 39 -6.71 9.99 4.41
CA PRO A 39 -6.07 11.31 4.43
C PRO A 39 -4.85 11.36 3.49
N GLU A 40 -4.63 12.52 2.85
CA GLU A 40 -3.51 12.70 1.92
C GLU A 40 -2.18 12.36 2.60
N ARG A 41 -1.39 11.48 1.98
CA ARG A 41 -0.08 11.03 2.49
C ARG A 41 -0.15 10.42 3.89
N ALA A 42 -1.31 9.88 4.27
CA ALA A 42 -1.44 9.14 5.52
C ALA A 42 -0.39 8.02 5.57
N PRO A 43 0.39 7.92 6.66
CA PRO A 43 1.39 6.88 6.80
C PRO A 43 0.71 5.51 6.76
N LEU A 44 1.40 4.56 6.16
CA LEU A 44 1.02 3.16 6.07
C LEU A 44 2.11 2.30 6.74
N PRO A 45 1.78 1.08 7.18
CA PRO A 45 2.79 0.16 7.73
C PRO A 45 4.01 -0.05 6.82
N VAL A 46 3.81 0.06 5.50
CA VAL A 46 4.83 -0.17 4.49
C VAL A 46 5.55 1.10 4.02
N THR A 47 5.07 2.29 4.44
CA THR A 47 5.64 3.62 4.09
C THR A 47 5.21 4.72 5.06
N GLU A 48 6.17 5.48 5.59
CA GLU A 48 5.89 6.61 6.50
C GLU A 48 5.34 7.85 5.78
N THR A 49 5.45 7.93 4.45
CA THR A 49 5.07 9.11 3.65
C THR A 49 3.74 8.93 2.89
N GLY A 50 3.10 7.78 3.06
CA GLY A 50 1.91 7.39 2.29
C GLY A 50 2.18 7.00 0.84
N TYR A 51 3.45 6.94 0.40
CA TYR A 51 3.81 6.47 -0.94
C TYR A 51 4.83 5.33 -0.90
N LYS A 52 4.58 4.26 -1.64
CA LYS A 52 5.53 3.15 -1.80
C LYS A 52 5.65 2.74 -3.26
N SER A 53 6.89 2.71 -3.75
CA SER A 53 7.25 2.08 -5.02
C SER A 53 7.92 0.74 -4.73
N HIS A 54 7.39 -0.33 -5.31
CA HIS A 54 7.93 -1.68 -5.15
C HIS A 54 8.12 -2.34 -6.52
N PHE A 55 9.26 -3.01 -6.69
CA PHE A 55 9.61 -3.72 -7.91
C PHE A 55 9.76 -5.19 -7.59
N PHE A 56 9.13 -6.04 -8.41
CA PHE A 56 9.27 -7.49 -8.28
C PHE A 56 9.57 -8.12 -9.62
N HIS A 57 10.33 -9.21 -9.56
CA HIS A 57 10.70 -10.00 -10.72
C HIS A 57 9.56 -11.00 -11.02
N SER A 58 8.51 -10.51 -11.65
CA SER A 58 7.39 -11.32 -12.10
C SER A 58 6.79 -10.70 -13.35
N ASP A 59 6.44 -11.52 -14.33
CA ASP A 59 5.61 -11.15 -15.47
C ASP A 59 4.13 -11.51 -15.26
N GLU A 60 3.77 -11.85 -14.03
CA GLU A 60 2.41 -12.21 -13.63
C GLU A 60 1.45 -11.04 -13.85
N ILE A 61 0.31 -11.38 -14.45
CA ILE A 61 -0.78 -10.44 -14.67
C ILE A 61 -1.77 -10.69 -13.54
N PHE A 62 -1.81 -9.77 -12.59
CA PHE A 62 -2.82 -9.80 -11.54
C PHE A 62 -4.18 -9.40 -12.09
N SER A 63 -5.25 -9.95 -11.55
CA SER A 63 -6.56 -9.31 -11.61
C SER A 63 -6.63 -8.19 -10.58
N GLU A 64 -7.54 -7.23 -10.75
CA GLU A 64 -7.76 -6.17 -9.75
C GLU A 64 -8.03 -6.74 -8.35
N MET A 65 -8.82 -7.82 -8.27
CA MET A 65 -9.15 -8.49 -7.01
C MET A 65 -7.94 -9.16 -6.36
N ALA A 66 -7.06 -9.80 -7.15
CA ALA A 66 -5.83 -10.41 -6.63
C ALA A 66 -4.85 -9.33 -6.14
N LEU A 67 -4.76 -8.22 -6.88
CA LEU A 67 -3.89 -7.11 -6.52
C LEU A 67 -4.30 -6.46 -5.20
N LYS A 68 -5.60 -6.22 -4.99
CA LYS A 68 -6.13 -5.70 -3.72
C LYS A 68 -5.81 -6.62 -2.55
N GLN A 69 -6.11 -7.90 -2.68
CA GLN A 69 -5.84 -8.88 -1.61
C GLN A 69 -4.35 -8.96 -1.26
N MET A 70 -3.47 -8.94 -2.26
CA MET A 70 -2.02 -8.94 -2.03
C MET A 70 -1.57 -7.69 -1.27
N VAL A 71 -2.05 -6.51 -1.65
CA VAL A 71 -1.70 -5.26 -0.97
C VAL A 71 -2.29 -5.22 0.44
N GLU A 72 -3.52 -5.68 0.63
CA GLU A 72 -4.18 -5.78 1.94
C GLU A 72 -3.40 -6.70 2.88
N GLN A 73 -3.07 -7.92 2.43
CA GLN A 73 -2.26 -8.85 3.22
C GLN A 73 -0.88 -8.25 3.56
N TRP A 74 -0.24 -7.57 2.60
CA TRP A 74 1.05 -6.93 2.85
C TRP A 74 0.96 -5.82 3.92
N LEU A 75 -0.10 -5.02 3.88
CA LEU A 75 -0.36 -3.98 4.88
C LEU A 75 -0.63 -4.61 6.26
N ASP A 76 -1.43 -5.67 6.32
CA ASP A 76 -1.76 -6.36 7.57
C ASP A 76 -0.54 -7.06 8.19
N GLU A 77 0.30 -7.70 7.40
CA GLU A 77 1.56 -8.28 7.85
C GLU A 77 2.52 -7.20 8.37
N ALA A 78 2.68 -6.11 7.63
CA ALA A 78 3.52 -4.99 8.07
C ALA A 78 2.95 -4.28 9.32
N ALA A 79 1.63 -4.26 9.48
CA ALA A 79 0.95 -3.68 10.63
C ALA A 79 1.19 -4.48 11.93
N GLN A 80 1.57 -5.75 11.85
CA GLN A 80 1.98 -6.55 13.00
C GLN A 80 3.35 -6.16 13.57
N SER A 81 4.11 -5.31 12.87
CA SER A 81 5.40 -4.86 13.39
C SER A 81 5.23 -4.04 14.68
N PRO A 82 6.06 -4.28 15.73
CA PRO A 82 5.97 -3.53 16.99
C PRO A 82 6.09 -2.02 16.79
N LYS A 83 6.90 -1.58 15.80
CA LYS A 83 7.05 -0.17 15.44
C LYS A 83 5.72 0.42 14.98
N TRP A 84 5.00 -0.27 14.10
CA TRP A 84 3.69 0.20 13.62
C TRP A 84 2.64 0.20 14.73
N GLN A 85 2.59 -0.86 15.54
CA GLN A 85 1.65 -0.95 16.66
C GLN A 85 1.84 0.19 17.68
N ALA A 86 3.10 0.54 17.98
CA ALA A 86 3.41 1.69 18.84
C ALA A 86 2.98 3.02 18.21
N TYR A 87 3.19 3.20 16.90
CA TYR A 87 2.72 4.38 16.15
C TYR A 87 1.18 4.48 16.17
N ALA A 88 0.48 3.41 15.79
CA ALA A 88 -0.98 3.36 15.76
C ALA A 88 -1.61 3.61 17.15
N SER A 89 -1.02 3.04 18.20
CA SER A 89 -1.45 3.26 19.58
C SER A 89 -1.23 4.73 20.02
N SER A 90 -0.10 5.33 19.62
CA SER A 90 0.21 6.72 19.92
C SER A 90 -0.74 7.69 19.22
N GLN A 91 -1.05 7.46 17.94
CA GLN A 91 -2.03 8.25 17.19
C GLN A 91 -3.42 8.19 17.83
N LYS A 92 -3.87 6.98 18.22
CA LYS A 92 -5.15 6.79 18.91
C LYS A 92 -5.22 7.54 20.24
N ASN A 93 -4.12 7.54 21.01
CA ASN A 93 -4.06 8.25 22.30
C ASN A 93 -4.03 9.78 22.13
N GLN A 94 -3.36 10.30 21.11
CA GLN A 94 -3.34 11.75 20.83
C GLN A 94 -4.74 12.29 20.51
N GLN A 95 -5.56 11.53 19.79
CA GLN A 95 -6.95 11.91 19.50
C GLN A 95 -7.82 12.01 20.77
N LEU A 96 -7.54 11.20 21.79
CA LEU A 96 -8.28 11.18 23.05
C LEU A 96 -7.89 12.31 24.03
N MET A 97 -6.72 12.92 23.86
CA MET A 97 -6.23 14.00 24.74
C MET A 97 -6.66 15.41 24.31
N LEU A 98 -7.42 15.53 23.23
CA LEU A 98 -7.90 16.82 22.69
C LEU A 98 -9.30 17.23 23.20
N PHE A 99 -9.78 16.64 24.29
CA PHE A 99 -11.08 16.93 24.91
C PHE A 99 -10.93 17.62 26.28
#